data_AF-A0A0M9BLU6-F1
#
_entry.id   AF-A0A0M9BLU6-F1
#
_cell.length_a   1.000
_cell.length_b   1.000
_cell.length_c   1.000
_cell.angle_alpha   90.00
_cell.angle_beta   90.00
_cell.angle_gamma   90.00
#
_symmetry.space_group_name_H-M   'P 1'
#
loop_
_entity.id
_entity.type
_entity.pdbx_description
1 polymer ?
#
loop_
_entity_poly.entity_id
_entity_poly.type
_entity_poly.pdbx_seq_one_letter_code
_entity_poly.pdbx_strand_id
1 'polypeptide(L)'
;MSGFQRVLLLGTGPASIQLAVMLKKQFSCAVGIVGRESMRSKSFFEAIRQSDGFIGTGIQNEKHRPLAGECFIDRVFKGYETIEGEWDTLILAVTTDAYIDVLRQMNEHFIKQVKCIILVSPTFGSNMLVSNYVRQLDADTEVVSFSTYLGDTRWMLDQPSNHVITTGVKKKVYIGSTSTPSEHVDRLCKLYEQLGIALEVMPSPLEAETRNISLYVHPPLFMNDFSLDIIFGASDTRKYVYKIYPEGPVTQYLIRDMRSQWNEIMNITERLRIQGINLLQFMTDDNYPVRLESLSRQDIENFNQLQDLHQEYLLYIRYTSLLIDPFSEPSPEGKYFDFSAVPFRKMFVNQDGSLDIPRMPKEDYYRIKIIQGIARHLQVRCPTIDMFIANYEAKIQEVARAHPDQNLSNAFVVQSFDEDIRMICAGLANSRV
;
A
#
# COMPACT_ATOMS: atom_id res chain seq x y z
N MET A 1 -14.61 -7.34 -27.57
CA MET A 1 -14.21 -8.28 -26.51
C MET A 1 -12.74 -8.02 -26.20
N SER A 2 -12.45 -7.24 -25.18
CA SER A 2 -11.14 -6.60 -25.00
C SER A 2 -10.95 -6.13 -23.56
N GLY A 3 -10.28 -6.94 -22.76
CA GLY A 3 -9.65 -6.53 -21.51
C GLY A 3 -8.24 -7.09 -21.51
N PHE A 4 -7.26 -6.37 -20.98
CA PHE A 4 -5.86 -6.82 -20.93
C PHE A 4 -5.21 -7.23 -22.27
N GLN A 5 -5.64 -6.72 -23.43
CA GLN A 5 -4.89 -6.95 -24.68
C GLN A 5 -3.66 -6.05 -24.75
N ARG A 6 -3.83 -4.79 -24.34
CA ARG A 6 -2.74 -3.82 -24.18
C ARG A 6 -2.82 -3.21 -22.79
N VAL A 7 -1.83 -3.49 -21.96
CA VAL A 7 -1.77 -3.07 -20.56
C VAL A 7 -0.63 -2.08 -20.36
N LEU A 8 -0.92 -0.93 -19.79
CA LEU A 8 0.09 0.07 -19.44
C LEU A 8 0.27 0.13 -17.93
N LEU A 9 1.49 -0.16 -17.46
CA LEU A 9 1.88 -0.09 -16.06
C LEU A 9 2.45 1.30 -15.74
N LEU A 10 1.79 2.00 -14.81
CA LEU A 10 2.19 3.33 -14.35
C LEU A 10 3.06 3.15 -13.12
N GLY A 11 4.36 3.39 -13.27
CA GLY A 11 5.39 3.25 -12.25
C GLY A 11 6.54 2.34 -12.70
N THR A 12 7.74 2.62 -12.22
CA THR A 12 8.99 1.90 -12.57
C THR A 12 9.57 1.14 -11.37
N GLY A 13 8.72 0.76 -10.42
CA GLY A 13 9.11 0.05 -9.21
C GLY A 13 9.19 -1.47 -9.42
N PRO A 14 9.67 -2.23 -8.41
CA PRO A 14 9.74 -3.68 -8.49
C PRO A 14 8.38 -4.35 -8.76
N ALA A 15 7.30 -3.82 -8.18
CA ALA A 15 5.94 -4.31 -8.41
C ALA A 15 5.55 -4.23 -9.88
N SER A 16 5.94 -3.18 -10.61
CA SER A 16 5.66 -3.06 -12.06
C SER A 16 6.31 -4.18 -12.86
N ILE A 17 7.56 -4.55 -12.54
CA ILE A 17 8.24 -5.67 -13.22
C ILE A 17 7.53 -7.00 -12.94
N GLN A 18 7.19 -7.25 -11.67
CA GLN A 18 6.46 -8.47 -11.30
C GLN A 18 5.11 -8.57 -11.99
N LEU A 19 4.36 -7.47 -12.04
CA LEU A 19 3.08 -7.41 -12.74
C LEU A 19 3.24 -7.60 -14.25
N ALA A 20 4.27 -7.02 -14.86
CA ALA A 20 4.54 -7.16 -16.29
C ALA A 20 4.80 -8.63 -16.69
N VAL A 21 5.67 -9.33 -15.95
CA VAL A 21 5.96 -10.76 -16.19
C VAL A 21 4.69 -11.60 -16.00
N MET A 22 3.95 -11.36 -14.92
CA MET A 22 2.70 -12.06 -14.62
C MET A 22 1.65 -11.89 -15.74
N LEU A 23 1.42 -10.66 -16.19
CA LEU A 23 0.43 -10.35 -17.22
C LEU A 23 0.82 -10.89 -18.60
N LYS A 24 2.11 -10.80 -18.96
CA LYS A 24 2.64 -11.38 -20.21
C LYS A 24 2.43 -12.89 -20.25
N LYS A 25 2.81 -13.58 -19.16
CA LYS A 25 2.70 -15.03 -19.04
C LYS A 25 1.26 -15.51 -19.15
N GLN A 26 0.32 -14.76 -18.59
CA GLN A 26 -1.07 -15.19 -18.51
C GLN A 26 -1.92 -14.80 -19.71
N PHE A 27 -1.77 -13.57 -20.21
CA PHE A 27 -2.67 -13.01 -21.20
C PHE A 27 -2.05 -12.89 -22.58
N SER A 28 -0.76 -13.19 -22.75
CA SER A 28 -0.02 -12.98 -24.00
C SER A 28 -0.25 -11.56 -24.56
N CYS A 29 -0.32 -10.59 -23.66
CA CYS A 29 -0.72 -9.21 -23.95
C CYS A 29 0.46 -8.34 -24.37
N ALA A 30 0.19 -7.17 -24.96
CA ALA A 30 1.16 -6.10 -25.03
C ALA A 30 1.24 -5.41 -23.66
N VAL A 31 2.46 -5.21 -23.16
CA VAL A 31 2.74 -4.54 -21.89
C VAL A 31 3.65 -3.34 -22.15
N GLY A 32 3.18 -2.17 -21.74
CA GLY A 32 3.97 -0.95 -21.66
C GLY A 32 4.31 -0.62 -20.21
N ILE A 33 5.43 0.08 -19.99
CA ILE A 33 5.76 0.71 -18.71
C ILE A 33 5.97 2.20 -18.92
N VAL A 34 5.38 3.01 -18.05
CA VAL A 34 5.58 4.46 -18.03
C VAL A 34 5.97 4.92 -16.62
N GLY A 35 6.87 5.89 -16.54
CA GLY A 35 7.17 6.56 -15.28
C GLY A 35 7.76 7.95 -15.48
N ARG A 36 7.66 8.77 -14.45
CA ARG A 36 8.31 10.09 -14.43
C ARG A 36 9.80 9.97 -14.68
N GLU A 37 10.39 10.95 -15.35
CA GLU A 37 11.85 11.08 -15.37
C GLU A 37 12.29 11.64 -14.00
N SER A 38 12.96 10.80 -13.24
CA SER A 38 13.56 11.12 -11.96
C SER A 38 14.91 10.44 -11.90
N MET A 39 15.79 10.88 -11.01
CA MET A 39 17.09 10.23 -10.83
C MET A 39 16.97 8.71 -10.55
N ARG A 40 15.86 8.24 -9.94
CA ARG A 40 15.65 6.83 -9.59
C ARG A 40 15.18 6.02 -10.79
N SER A 41 14.26 6.58 -11.55
CA SER A 41 13.74 5.95 -12.76
C SER A 41 14.76 6.02 -13.90
N LYS A 42 15.71 6.96 -13.90
CA LYS A 42 16.79 7.04 -14.88
C LYS A 42 17.61 5.74 -14.94
N SER A 43 18.07 5.23 -13.80
CA SER A 43 18.80 3.95 -13.74
C SER A 43 17.95 2.78 -14.22
N PHE A 44 16.65 2.77 -13.91
CA PHE A 44 15.73 1.77 -14.45
C PHE A 44 15.63 1.86 -15.98
N PHE A 45 15.39 3.05 -16.54
CA PHE A 45 15.28 3.24 -17.99
C PHE A 45 16.58 2.89 -18.71
N GLU A 46 17.73 3.19 -18.12
CA GLU A 46 19.04 2.78 -18.63
C GLU A 46 19.18 1.26 -18.65
N ALA A 47 18.81 0.57 -17.56
CA ALA A 47 18.85 -0.89 -17.46
C ALA A 47 17.94 -1.55 -18.51
N ILE A 48 16.70 -1.05 -18.66
CA ILE A 48 15.75 -1.57 -19.66
C ILE A 48 16.23 -1.34 -21.10
N ARG A 49 16.85 -0.19 -21.37
CA ARG A 49 17.45 0.09 -22.68
C ARG A 49 18.65 -0.83 -22.96
N GLN A 50 19.50 -1.07 -21.97
CA GLN A 50 20.67 -1.95 -22.12
C GLN A 50 20.28 -3.43 -22.29
N SER A 51 19.10 -3.82 -21.80
CA SER A 51 18.57 -5.18 -21.93
C SER A 51 17.61 -5.35 -23.11
N ASP A 52 17.49 -4.35 -24.00
CA ASP A 52 16.53 -4.34 -25.12
C ASP A 52 15.09 -4.69 -24.69
N GLY A 53 14.65 -4.18 -23.54
CA GLY A 53 13.31 -4.42 -23.00
C GLY A 53 13.16 -5.72 -22.19
N PHE A 54 14.21 -6.53 -22.09
CA PHE A 54 14.18 -7.78 -21.32
C PHE A 54 14.11 -7.52 -19.82
N ILE A 55 13.17 -8.18 -19.15
CA ILE A 55 12.96 -8.14 -17.70
C ILE A 55 12.78 -9.54 -17.10
N GLY A 56 13.11 -9.69 -15.82
CA GLY A 56 13.01 -10.96 -15.11
C GLY A 56 12.56 -10.83 -13.66
N THR A 57 11.84 -11.85 -13.19
CA THR A 57 11.40 -12.00 -11.80
C THR A 57 11.94 -13.31 -11.22
N GLY A 58 12.71 -13.20 -10.14
CA GLY A 58 13.13 -14.32 -9.31
C GLY A 58 12.25 -14.49 -8.07
N ILE A 59 12.44 -15.60 -7.37
CA ILE A 59 11.74 -15.92 -6.12
C ILE A 59 12.76 -16.34 -5.05
N GLN A 60 12.45 -16.04 -3.78
CA GLN A 60 13.24 -16.55 -2.65
C GLN A 60 12.77 -17.92 -2.15
N ASN A 61 11.47 -18.22 -2.32
CA ASN A 61 10.85 -19.46 -1.84
C ASN A 61 10.23 -20.22 -3.01
N GLU A 62 10.66 -21.46 -3.23
CA GLU A 62 10.19 -22.35 -4.30
C GLU A 62 8.68 -22.56 -4.34
N LYS A 63 7.97 -22.37 -3.21
CA LYS A 63 6.50 -22.37 -3.17
C LYS A 63 5.87 -21.28 -4.05
N HIS A 64 6.63 -20.27 -4.44
CA HIS A 64 6.18 -19.13 -5.25
C HIS A 64 6.62 -19.24 -6.72
N ARG A 65 7.08 -20.42 -7.18
CA ARG A 65 7.56 -20.66 -8.54
C ARG A 65 6.65 -20.12 -9.66
N PRO A 66 5.30 -20.13 -9.55
CA PRO A 66 4.44 -19.52 -10.58
C PRO A 66 4.73 -18.03 -10.87
N LEU A 67 5.26 -17.27 -9.90
CA LEU A 67 5.58 -15.83 -10.03
C LEU A 67 6.92 -15.55 -10.72
N ALA A 68 7.79 -16.55 -10.81
CA ALA A 68 9.06 -16.41 -11.52
C ALA A 68 8.86 -16.50 -13.04
N GLY A 69 9.68 -15.76 -13.77
CA GLY A 69 9.68 -15.76 -15.23
C GLY A 69 10.41 -14.58 -15.81
N GLU A 70 10.42 -14.55 -17.15
CA GLU A 70 11.11 -13.53 -17.94
C GLU A 70 10.20 -13.14 -19.10
N CYS A 71 10.27 -11.88 -19.52
CA CYS A 71 9.58 -11.41 -20.71
C CYS A 71 10.24 -10.15 -21.29
N PHE A 72 9.73 -9.69 -22.43
CA PHE A 72 10.09 -8.41 -23.02
C PHE A 72 8.94 -7.42 -22.84
N ILE A 73 9.29 -6.18 -22.47
CA ILE A 73 8.37 -5.05 -22.48
C ILE A 73 8.26 -4.53 -23.92
N ASP A 74 7.04 -4.30 -24.41
CA ASP A 74 6.82 -3.85 -25.80
C ASP A 74 7.06 -2.35 -25.98
N ARG A 75 6.73 -1.55 -24.94
CA ARG A 75 6.88 -0.09 -24.96
C ARG A 75 7.32 0.47 -23.62
N VAL A 76 8.22 1.45 -23.65
CA VAL A 76 8.69 2.14 -22.45
C VAL A 76 8.57 3.64 -22.70
N PHE A 77 7.84 4.33 -21.82
CA PHE A 77 7.62 5.77 -21.90
C PHE A 77 8.32 6.47 -20.75
N LYS A 78 9.04 7.55 -21.07
CA LYS A 78 9.69 8.44 -20.12
C LYS A 78 8.83 9.70 -20.02
N GLY A 79 8.21 9.93 -18.87
CA GLY A 79 7.15 10.93 -18.73
C GLY A 79 5.78 10.37 -19.09
N TYR A 80 4.74 10.85 -18.40
CA TYR A 80 3.35 10.40 -18.61
C TYR A 80 2.70 11.11 -19.81
N GLU A 81 3.21 12.28 -20.16
CA GLU A 81 2.83 13.07 -21.32
C GLU A 81 3.31 12.45 -22.65
N THR A 82 4.28 11.54 -22.62
CA THR A 82 4.85 10.89 -23.81
C THR A 82 4.14 9.59 -24.21
N ILE A 83 3.05 9.24 -23.52
CA ILE A 83 2.27 8.04 -23.83
C ILE A 83 1.65 8.18 -25.22
N GLU A 84 1.93 7.19 -26.06
CA GLU A 84 1.39 7.07 -27.41
C GLU A 84 0.72 5.70 -27.62
N GLY A 85 -0.14 5.63 -28.64
CA GLY A 85 -0.91 4.44 -28.99
C GLY A 85 -2.15 4.25 -28.11
N GLU A 86 -2.88 3.15 -28.34
CA GLU A 86 -4.09 2.83 -27.58
C GLU A 86 -3.77 1.73 -26.55
N TRP A 87 -4.29 1.91 -25.34
CA TRP A 87 -4.10 1.01 -24.21
C TRP A 87 -5.47 0.73 -23.56
N ASP A 88 -5.84 -0.55 -23.42
CA ASP A 88 -7.16 -0.92 -22.90
C ASP A 88 -7.23 -0.82 -21.37
N THR A 89 -6.11 -1.10 -20.69
CA THR A 89 -6.05 -1.21 -19.23
C THR A 89 -4.85 -0.43 -18.69
N LEU A 90 -5.10 0.46 -17.74
CA LEU A 90 -4.05 1.10 -16.94
C LEU A 90 -3.93 0.40 -15.58
N ILE A 91 -2.70 0.23 -15.12
CA ILE A 91 -2.42 -0.32 -13.79
C ILE A 91 -1.54 0.66 -13.03
N LEU A 92 -2.09 1.25 -11.96
CA LEU A 92 -1.39 2.21 -11.11
C LEU A 92 -0.56 1.45 -10.07
N ALA A 93 0.73 1.29 -10.40
CA ALA A 93 1.77 0.71 -9.54
C ALA A 93 2.67 1.79 -8.90
N VAL A 94 2.24 3.06 -8.95
CA VAL A 94 2.79 4.16 -8.15
C VAL A 94 2.19 4.17 -6.74
N THR A 95 2.71 5.04 -5.89
CA THR A 95 2.19 5.27 -4.54
C THR A 95 0.82 5.94 -4.61
N THR A 96 -0.04 5.65 -3.64
CA THR A 96 -1.45 6.04 -3.66
C THR A 96 -1.68 7.56 -3.64
N ASP A 97 -0.76 8.31 -3.05
CA ASP A 97 -0.70 9.77 -3.02
C ASP A 97 -0.35 10.40 -4.39
N ALA A 98 0.10 9.60 -5.36
CA ALA A 98 0.47 10.07 -6.68
C ALA A 98 -0.57 9.75 -7.77
N TYR A 99 -1.70 9.11 -7.43
CA TYR A 99 -2.66 8.63 -8.43
C TYR A 99 -3.21 9.74 -9.32
N ILE A 100 -3.71 10.83 -8.72
CA ILE A 100 -4.29 11.95 -9.47
C ILE A 100 -3.21 12.74 -10.21
N ASP A 101 -2.07 13.01 -9.56
CA ASP A 101 -0.95 13.72 -10.19
C ASP A 101 -0.46 13.02 -11.45
N VAL A 102 -0.40 11.68 -11.43
CA VAL A 102 -0.02 10.89 -12.59
C VAL A 102 -1.08 10.93 -13.69
N LEU A 103 -2.36 10.79 -13.34
CA LEU A 103 -3.45 10.85 -14.32
C LEU A 103 -3.58 12.24 -14.97
N ARG A 104 -3.30 13.32 -14.23
CA ARG A 104 -3.33 14.71 -14.74
C ARG A 104 -2.25 15.02 -15.76
N GLN A 105 -1.14 14.29 -15.74
CA GLN A 105 -0.05 14.46 -16.71
C GLN A 105 -0.34 13.79 -18.06
N MET A 106 -1.37 12.93 -18.13
CA MET A 106 -1.73 12.23 -19.35
C MET A 106 -2.70 13.05 -20.20
N ASN A 107 -2.73 12.77 -21.50
CA ASN A 107 -3.70 13.36 -22.40
C ASN A 107 -5.13 12.90 -22.03
N GLU A 108 -6.07 13.84 -21.84
CA GLU A 108 -7.46 13.51 -21.49
C GLU A 108 -8.15 12.62 -22.53
N HIS A 109 -7.87 12.85 -23.81
CA HIS A 109 -8.43 12.02 -24.90
C HIS A 109 -7.93 10.58 -24.81
N PHE A 110 -6.69 10.37 -24.36
CA PHE A 110 -6.17 9.04 -24.08
C PHE A 110 -6.91 8.39 -22.90
N ILE A 111 -7.11 9.10 -21.80
CA ILE A 111 -7.81 8.56 -20.62
C ILE A 111 -9.24 8.11 -20.99
N LYS A 112 -9.96 8.88 -21.80
CA LYS A 112 -11.32 8.54 -22.24
C LYS A 112 -11.42 7.23 -23.05
N GLN A 113 -10.31 6.76 -23.62
CA GLN A 113 -10.27 5.50 -24.39
C GLN A 113 -10.00 4.27 -23.49
N VAL A 114 -9.53 4.49 -22.26
CA VAL A 114 -9.19 3.42 -21.32
C VAL A 114 -10.47 2.77 -20.80
N LYS A 115 -10.51 1.44 -20.87
CA LYS A 115 -11.67 0.64 -20.43
C LYS A 115 -11.62 0.32 -18.94
N CYS A 116 -10.41 0.09 -18.42
CA CYS A 116 -10.22 -0.31 -17.03
C CYS A 116 -8.98 0.36 -16.41
N ILE A 117 -9.12 0.87 -15.20
CA ILE A 117 -8.04 1.35 -14.35
C ILE A 117 -7.97 0.49 -13.10
N ILE A 118 -6.80 -0.07 -12.82
CA ILE A 118 -6.56 -0.96 -11.68
C ILE A 118 -5.62 -0.27 -10.69
N LEU A 119 -6.07 -0.18 -9.44
CA LEU A 119 -5.30 0.36 -8.31
C LEU A 119 -4.65 -0.80 -7.56
N VAL A 120 -3.31 -0.90 -7.62
CA VAL A 120 -2.56 -2.04 -7.05
C VAL A 120 -2.40 -1.94 -5.53
N SER A 121 -2.23 -0.72 -5.01
CA SER A 121 -2.04 -0.50 -3.58
C SER A 121 -2.71 0.81 -3.14
N PRO A 122 -4.04 0.90 -3.31
CA PRO A 122 -4.81 2.06 -2.87
C PRO A 122 -4.85 2.19 -1.34
N THR A 123 -5.18 3.39 -0.89
CA THR A 123 -5.72 3.64 0.44
C THR A 123 -7.24 3.76 0.43
N PHE A 124 -7.86 3.84 1.62
CA PHE A 124 -9.29 3.98 1.79
C PHE A 124 -9.80 5.28 1.15
N GLY A 125 -10.59 5.14 0.06
CA GLY A 125 -11.12 6.25 -0.73
C GLY A 125 -10.44 6.45 -2.09
N SER A 126 -9.38 5.69 -2.42
CA SER A 126 -8.63 5.89 -3.67
C SER A 126 -9.48 5.60 -4.91
N ASN A 127 -10.33 4.58 -4.86
CA ASN A 127 -11.27 4.29 -5.94
C ASN A 127 -12.18 5.49 -6.19
N MET A 128 -12.80 6.03 -5.13
CA MET A 128 -13.69 7.20 -5.24
C MET A 128 -12.97 8.40 -5.83
N LEU A 129 -11.73 8.63 -5.43
CA LEU A 129 -10.88 9.68 -5.99
C LEU A 129 -10.70 9.52 -7.50
N VAL A 130 -10.21 8.34 -7.93
CA VAL A 130 -9.92 8.06 -9.35
C VAL A 130 -11.20 8.00 -10.18
N SER A 131 -12.25 7.34 -9.70
CA SER A 131 -13.55 7.25 -10.36
C SER A 131 -14.19 8.61 -10.56
N ASN A 132 -14.11 9.51 -9.57
CA ASN A 132 -14.65 10.85 -9.73
C ASN A 132 -13.83 11.67 -10.74
N TYR A 133 -12.50 11.54 -10.72
CA TYR A 133 -11.62 12.19 -11.69
C TYR A 133 -11.94 11.76 -13.13
N VAL A 134 -12.01 10.46 -13.42
CA VAL A 134 -12.32 9.98 -14.78
C VAL A 134 -13.75 10.31 -15.22
N ARG A 135 -14.70 10.35 -14.28
CA ARG A 135 -16.08 10.78 -14.57
C ARG A 135 -16.15 12.26 -14.97
N GLN A 136 -15.34 13.13 -14.35
CA GLN A 136 -15.24 14.54 -14.74
C GLN A 136 -14.70 14.73 -16.16
N LEU A 137 -13.99 13.73 -16.68
CA LEU A 137 -13.54 13.68 -18.07
C LEU A 137 -14.57 13.03 -19.01
N ASP A 138 -15.79 12.72 -18.55
CA ASP A 138 -16.80 11.97 -19.31
C ASP A 138 -16.29 10.61 -19.82
N ALA A 139 -15.41 9.96 -19.07
CA ALA A 139 -14.90 8.62 -19.40
C ALA A 139 -15.78 7.53 -18.77
N ASP A 140 -16.19 6.54 -19.57
CA ASP A 140 -16.91 5.34 -19.11
C ASP A 140 -15.90 4.23 -18.73
N THR A 141 -15.05 4.53 -17.76
CA THR A 141 -13.93 3.67 -17.36
C THR A 141 -14.26 2.91 -16.08
N GLU A 142 -14.12 1.60 -16.12
CA GLU A 142 -14.20 0.76 -14.91
C GLU A 142 -12.97 1.03 -14.01
N VAL A 143 -13.19 1.21 -12.70
CA VAL A 143 -12.09 1.37 -11.73
C VAL A 143 -12.14 0.24 -10.72
N VAL A 144 -11.03 -0.49 -10.63
CA VAL A 144 -10.86 -1.68 -9.78
C VAL A 144 -9.83 -1.40 -8.70
N SER A 145 -10.15 -1.70 -7.44
CA SER A 145 -9.21 -1.59 -6.32
C SER A 145 -8.86 -2.97 -5.78
N PHE A 146 -7.56 -3.24 -5.68
CA PHE A 146 -7.05 -4.26 -4.78
C PHE A 146 -6.96 -3.71 -3.35
N SER A 147 -6.98 -4.59 -2.36
CA SER A 147 -6.62 -4.23 -0.98
C SER A 147 -5.15 -3.81 -0.85
N THR A 148 -4.26 -4.49 -1.57
CA THR A 148 -2.81 -4.33 -1.45
C THR A 148 -2.11 -5.06 -2.58
N TYR A 149 -0.82 -4.76 -2.78
CA TYR A 149 0.05 -5.52 -3.68
C TYR A 149 0.17 -6.98 -3.22
N LEU A 150 0.34 -7.90 -4.16
CA LEU A 150 0.30 -9.35 -3.95
C LEU A 150 1.40 -9.92 -3.03
N GLY A 151 2.45 -9.14 -2.73
CA GLY A 151 3.59 -9.66 -1.98
C GLY A 151 4.63 -8.62 -1.60
N ASP A 152 5.85 -9.09 -1.40
CA ASP A 152 7.04 -8.27 -1.18
C ASP A 152 8.01 -8.54 -2.34
N THR A 153 8.25 -7.51 -3.14
CA THR A 153 9.13 -7.58 -4.31
C THR A 153 10.11 -6.44 -4.25
N ARG A 154 11.39 -6.76 -4.40
CA ARG A 154 12.50 -5.81 -4.31
C ARG A 154 13.49 -6.00 -5.44
N TRP A 155 14.34 -5.00 -5.62
CA TRP A 155 15.49 -5.10 -6.50
C TRP A 155 16.47 -6.15 -5.97
N MET A 156 17.02 -7.00 -6.84
CA MET A 156 17.95 -8.05 -6.39
C MET A 156 19.19 -7.50 -5.67
N LEU A 157 19.69 -6.35 -6.12
CA LEU A 157 20.87 -5.67 -5.58
C LEU A 157 20.52 -4.32 -4.92
N ASP A 158 19.28 -4.19 -4.43
CA ASP A 158 18.74 -2.96 -3.80
C ASP A 158 18.84 -1.67 -4.63
N GLN A 159 19.10 -1.80 -5.95
CA GLN A 159 19.17 -0.70 -6.92
C GLN A 159 18.22 -0.94 -8.11
N PRO A 160 17.61 0.12 -8.68
CA PRO A 160 16.75 -0.02 -9.88
C PRO A 160 17.45 -0.76 -11.02
N SER A 161 16.77 -1.76 -11.56
CA SER A 161 17.31 -2.73 -12.51
C SER A 161 16.20 -3.27 -13.42
N ASN A 162 16.52 -4.15 -14.37
CA ASN A 162 15.55 -4.93 -15.13
C ASN A 162 15.15 -6.26 -14.44
N HIS A 163 15.76 -6.58 -13.30
CA HIS A 163 15.48 -7.80 -12.53
C HIS A 163 15.07 -7.54 -11.09
N VAL A 164 14.07 -8.29 -10.63
CA VAL A 164 13.53 -8.21 -9.27
C VAL A 164 13.44 -9.59 -8.63
N ILE A 165 13.35 -9.63 -7.29
CA ILE A 165 13.08 -10.83 -6.53
C ILE A 165 11.84 -10.64 -5.66
N THR A 166 10.93 -11.60 -5.73
CA THR A 166 9.77 -11.69 -4.83
C THR A 166 10.12 -12.58 -3.65
N THR A 167 10.16 -11.97 -2.46
CA THR A 167 10.62 -12.60 -1.21
C THR A 167 9.46 -13.16 -0.39
N GLY A 168 8.28 -12.56 -0.50
CA GLY A 168 7.07 -13.01 0.17
C GLY A 168 5.84 -12.80 -0.70
N VAL A 169 4.83 -13.63 -0.50
CA VAL A 169 3.56 -13.58 -1.24
C VAL A 169 2.42 -13.71 -0.26
N LYS A 170 1.39 -12.89 -0.42
CA LYS A 170 0.18 -12.98 0.40
C LYS A 170 -0.59 -14.22 0.04
N LYS A 171 -1.14 -14.90 1.06
CA LYS A 171 -2.07 -16.03 0.84
C LYS A 171 -3.39 -15.55 0.27
N LYS A 172 -3.79 -14.33 0.62
CA LYS A 172 -5.08 -13.74 0.29
C LYS A 172 -4.96 -12.26 -0.01
N VAL A 173 -5.70 -11.82 -1.03
CA VAL A 173 -5.88 -10.42 -1.40
C VAL A 173 -7.37 -10.23 -1.68
N TYR A 174 -7.85 -9.01 -1.47
CA TYR A 174 -9.23 -8.60 -1.76
C TYR A 174 -9.28 -7.68 -2.96
N ILE A 175 -10.36 -7.74 -3.74
CA ILE A 175 -10.57 -6.92 -4.94
C ILE A 175 -12.03 -6.44 -5.01
N GLY A 176 -12.26 -5.23 -5.51
CA GLY A 176 -13.60 -4.73 -5.81
C GLY A 176 -13.60 -3.84 -7.04
N SER A 177 -14.73 -3.80 -7.76
CA SER A 177 -14.90 -3.00 -8.98
C SER A 177 -16.11 -2.07 -8.90
N THR A 178 -16.02 -0.92 -9.57
CA THR A 178 -17.17 -0.02 -9.79
C THR A 178 -18.24 -0.63 -10.70
N SER A 179 -17.90 -1.69 -11.46
CA SER A 179 -18.81 -2.36 -12.38
C SER A 179 -19.00 -3.81 -11.93
N THR A 180 -20.21 -4.18 -11.52
CA THR A 180 -20.54 -5.54 -11.08
C THR A 180 -21.72 -6.10 -11.88
N PRO A 181 -21.61 -7.28 -12.51
CA PRO A 181 -20.41 -8.13 -12.62
C PRO A 181 -19.31 -7.52 -13.51
N SER A 182 -18.04 -7.92 -13.29
CA SER A 182 -16.87 -7.44 -14.06
C SER A 182 -16.07 -8.57 -14.68
N GLU A 183 -15.94 -8.53 -16.01
CA GLU A 183 -15.06 -9.44 -16.76
C GLU A 183 -13.57 -9.23 -16.38
N HIS A 184 -13.16 -8.00 -16.08
CA HIS A 184 -11.79 -7.71 -15.65
C HIS A 184 -11.47 -8.40 -14.32
N VAL A 185 -12.39 -8.32 -13.35
CA VAL A 185 -12.25 -9.00 -12.05
C VAL A 185 -12.24 -10.51 -12.23
N ASP A 186 -13.15 -11.08 -13.03
CA ASP A 186 -13.18 -12.53 -13.29
C ASP A 186 -11.87 -13.06 -13.87
N ARG A 187 -11.24 -12.30 -14.78
CA ARG A 187 -9.94 -12.66 -15.35
C ARG A 187 -8.80 -12.53 -14.35
N LEU A 188 -8.83 -11.53 -13.47
CA LEU A 188 -7.86 -11.38 -12.39
C LEU A 188 -8.01 -12.50 -11.35
N CYS A 189 -9.22 -12.93 -11.02
CA CYS A 189 -9.46 -14.07 -10.14
C CYS A 189 -8.81 -15.35 -10.69
N LYS A 190 -9.02 -15.66 -11.97
CA LYS A 190 -8.37 -16.82 -12.63
C LYS A 190 -6.85 -16.72 -12.62
N LEU A 191 -6.31 -15.51 -12.82
CA LEU A 191 -4.87 -15.27 -12.76
C LEU A 191 -4.34 -15.53 -11.34
N TYR A 192 -4.96 -14.97 -10.31
CA TYR A 192 -4.50 -15.12 -8.93
C TYR A 192 -4.62 -16.56 -8.42
N GLU A 193 -5.68 -17.27 -8.82
CA GLU A 193 -5.87 -18.70 -8.52
C GLU A 193 -4.69 -19.54 -9.02
N GLN A 194 -4.22 -19.29 -10.24
CA GLN A 194 -3.05 -19.99 -10.81
C GLN A 194 -1.73 -19.65 -10.12
N LEU A 195 -1.66 -18.51 -9.43
CA LEU A 195 -0.52 -18.13 -8.59
C LEU A 195 -0.60 -18.72 -7.18
N GLY A 196 -1.69 -19.43 -6.84
CA GLY A 196 -1.93 -19.96 -5.51
C GLY A 196 -2.30 -18.88 -4.48
N ILE A 197 -2.84 -17.75 -4.95
CA ILE A 197 -3.28 -16.63 -4.11
C ILE A 197 -4.80 -16.56 -4.14
N ALA A 198 -5.44 -16.61 -2.97
CA ALA A 198 -6.88 -16.42 -2.89
C ALA A 198 -7.21 -14.94 -3.19
N LEU A 199 -8.05 -14.71 -4.20
CA LEU A 199 -8.56 -13.37 -4.51
C LEU A 199 -10.04 -13.30 -4.14
N GLU A 200 -10.37 -12.65 -3.03
CA GLU A 200 -11.75 -12.51 -2.56
C GLU A 200 -12.39 -11.25 -3.15
N VAL A 201 -13.48 -11.44 -3.89
CA VAL A 201 -14.22 -10.34 -4.51
C VAL A 201 -15.16 -9.71 -3.49
N MET A 202 -15.00 -8.41 -3.28
CA MET A 202 -15.81 -7.59 -2.38
C MET A 202 -16.98 -6.95 -3.14
N PRO A 203 -18.09 -6.65 -2.44
CA PRO A 203 -19.23 -5.91 -3.00
C PRO A 203 -18.87 -4.54 -3.60
N SER A 204 -17.81 -3.89 -3.11
CA SER A 204 -17.36 -2.60 -3.63
C SER A 204 -15.83 -2.46 -3.59
N PRO A 205 -15.23 -1.58 -4.42
CA PRO A 205 -13.81 -1.25 -4.33
C PRO A 205 -13.44 -0.66 -2.98
N LEU A 206 -14.33 0.18 -2.42
CA LEU A 206 -14.11 0.84 -1.14
C LEU A 206 -14.02 -0.19 -0.01
N GLU A 207 -14.82 -1.25 -0.06
CA GLU A 207 -14.71 -2.37 0.88
C GLU A 207 -13.38 -3.13 0.72
N ALA A 208 -12.94 -3.41 -0.51
CA ALA A 208 -11.63 -4.03 -0.74
C ALA A 208 -10.48 -3.19 -0.17
N GLU A 209 -10.56 -1.86 -0.29
CA GLU A 209 -9.57 -0.93 0.28
C GLU A 209 -9.48 -0.99 1.81
N THR A 210 -10.58 -1.32 2.50
CA THR A 210 -10.55 -1.52 3.97
C THR A 210 -9.80 -2.77 4.38
N ARG A 211 -9.59 -3.75 3.48
CA ARG A 211 -8.86 -4.99 3.78
C ARG A 211 -7.36 -4.81 3.60
N ASN A 212 -6.83 -3.67 4.04
CA ASN A 212 -5.40 -3.33 4.01
C ASN A 212 -4.89 -3.13 5.44
N ILE A 213 -4.03 -4.04 5.90
CA ILE A 213 -3.50 -4.03 7.29
C ILE A 213 -2.81 -2.71 7.65
N SER A 214 -2.16 -2.07 6.67
CA SER A 214 -1.38 -0.85 6.89
C SER A 214 -2.25 0.30 7.40
N LEU A 215 -3.55 0.32 7.06
CA LEU A 215 -4.47 1.35 7.54
C LEU A 215 -4.58 1.36 9.06
N TYR A 216 -4.52 0.19 9.68
CA TYR A 216 -4.78 0.01 11.11
C TYR A 216 -3.50 -0.02 11.94
N VAL A 217 -2.39 -0.47 11.35
CA VAL A 217 -1.17 -0.75 12.12
C VAL A 217 -0.06 0.26 11.91
N HIS A 218 0.02 0.92 10.74
CA HIS A 218 1.13 1.86 10.50
C HIS A 218 1.04 3.15 11.31
N PRO A 219 -0.10 3.87 11.36
CA PRO A 219 -0.15 5.12 12.13
C PRO A 219 0.29 4.97 13.60
N PRO A 220 -0.17 3.99 14.40
CA PRO A 220 0.32 3.81 15.77
C PRO A 220 1.79 3.42 15.83
N LEU A 221 2.30 2.65 14.85
CA LEU A 221 3.70 2.23 14.80
C LEU A 221 4.66 3.35 14.38
N PHE A 222 4.22 4.35 13.60
CA PHE A 222 5.11 5.34 12.98
C PHE A 222 4.85 6.80 13.41
N MET A 223 3.66 7.12 13.93
CA MET A 223 3.25 8.50 14.29
C MET A 223 3.12 8.71 15.81
N ASN A 224 3.96 8.01 16.58
CA ASN A 224 4.18 8.23 18.00
C ASN A 224 5.55 8.88 18.23
N ASP A 225 5.74 9.51 19.40
CA ASP A 225 6.96 10.25 19.73
C ASP A 225 8.23 9.42 19.55
N PHE A 226 8.25 8.16 20.03
CA PHE A 226 9.41 7.28 19.90
C PHE A 226 9.78 7.09 18.42
N SER A 227 8.83 6.68 17.59
CA SER A 227 9.09 6.39 16.18
C SER A 227 9.49 7.63 15.40
N LEU A 228 8.80 8.75 15.65
CA LEU A 228 9.12 10.02 15.02
C LEU A 228 10.54 10.47 15.40
N ASP A 229 10.92 10.42 16.67
CA ASP A 229 12.28 10.76 17.10
C ASP A 229 13.35 9.92 16.39
N ILE A 230 13.13 8.61 16.22
CA ILE A 230 14.08 7.77 15.49
C ILE A 230 14.15 8.14 14.00
N ILE A 231 13.01 8.32 13.34
CA ILE A 231 12.93 8.63 11.90
C ILE A 231 13.59 9.98 11.59
N PHE A 232 13.36 10.96 12.46
CA PHE A 232 13.89 12.31 12.34
C PHE A 232 15.28 12.48 12.98
N GLY A 233 15.93 11.39 13.39
CA GLY A 233 17.36 11.35 13.68
C GLY A 233 17.78 11.70 15.12
N ALA A 234 16.87 11.69 16.08
CA ALA A 234 17.17 12.01 17.48
C ALA A 234 17.95 10.91 18.24
N SER A 235 18.13 9.72 17.64
CA SER A 235 18.95 8.64 18.22
C SER A 235 19.84 7.98 17.18
N ASP A 236 21.09 7.71 17.54
CA ASP A 236 22.05 6.96 16.73
C ASP A 236 21.98 5.45 16.94
N THR A 237 21.31 5.00 18.00
CA THR A 237 21.13 3.57 18.24
C THR A 237 20.11 2.99 17.27
N ARG A 238 20.42 1.82 16.71
CA ARG A 238 19.50 1.13 15.79
C ARG A 238 18.25 0.69 16.55
N LYS A 239 17.09 1.15 16.11
CA LYS A 239 15.77 0.77 16.61
C LYS A 239 14.96 0.04 15.53
N TYR A 240 13.96 -0.71 15.99
CA TYR A 240 13.18 -1.59 15.15
C TYR A 240 11.69 -1.33 15.31
N VAL A 241 10.94 -1.39 14.21
CA VAL A 241 9.52 -1.02 14.16
C VAL A 241 8.65 -1.92 15.03
N TYR A 242 8.97 -3.22 15.08
CA TYR A 242 8.10 -4.24 15.68
C TYR A 242 8.58 -4.77 17.03
N LYS A 243 9.68 -4.24 17.57
CA LYS A 243 10.19 -4.65 18.88
C LYS A 243 9.48 -3.91 20.02
N ILE A 244 9.51 -4.53 21.20
CA ILE A 244 9.04 -3.92 22.45
C ILE A 244 10.01 -2.83 22.90
N TYR A 245 9.51 -1.82 23.59
CA TYR A 245 10.34 -0.79 24.21
C TYR A 245 11.40 -1.40 25.16
N PRO A 246 12.68 -0.95 25.13
CA PRO A 246 13.22 0.23 24.46
C PRO A 246 13.82 -0.02 23.06
N GLU A 247 13.67 -1.22 22.50
CA GLU A 247 14.22 -1.56 21.18
C GLU A 247 13.31 -1.09 20.02
N GLY A 248 12.02 -0.94 20.31
CA GLY A 248 11.01 -0.44 19.38
C GLY A 248 9.85 0.26 20.10
N PRO A 249 8.83 0.71 19.36
CA PRO A 249 7.73 1.52 19.90
C PRO A 249 6.64 0.69 20.60
N VAL A 250 6.64 -0.65 20.46
CA VAL A 250 5.53 -1.49 20.94
C VAL A 250 5.44 -1.42 22.47
N THR A 251 4.33 -0.86 22.95
CA THR A 251 3.97 -0.68 24.37
C THR A 251 2.46 -0.83 24.53
N GLN A 252 1.97 -0.93 25.77
CA GLN A 252 0.53 -0.93 26.04
C GLN A 252 -0.19 0.32 25.51
N TYR A 253 0.47 1.48 25.52
CA TYR A 253 -0.12 2.75 25.05
C TYR A 253 -0.29 2.73 23.52
N LEU A 254 0.74 2.26 22.80
CA LEU A 254 0.67 2.08 21.35
C LEU A 254 -0.47 1.14 20.96
N ILE A 255 -0.63 0.01 21.68
CA ILE A 255 -1.68 -0.96 21.40
C ILE A 255 -3.08 -0.38 21.67
N ARG A 256 -3.24 0.41 22.73
CA ARG A 256 -4.46 1.17 22.99
C ARG A 256 -4.79 2.13 21.85
N ASP A 257 -3.81 2.86 21.34
CA ASP A 257 -4.00 3.77 20.22
C ASP A 257 -4.35 3.02 18.94
N MET A 258 -3.72 1.87 18.70
CA MET A 258 -4.06 0.99 17.56
C MET A 258 -5.51 0.50 17.61
N ARG A 259 -5.97 0.01 18.76
CA ARG A 259 -7.38 -0.41 18.94
C ARG A 259 -8.32 0.78 18.75
N SER A 260 -7.99 1.93 19.34
CA SER A 260 -8.83 3.13 19.27
C SER A 260 -8.97 3.62 17.82
N GLN A 261 -7.86 3.70 17.08
CA GLN A 261 -7.87 4.06 15.66
C GLN A 261 -8.64 3.03 14.80
N TRP A 262 -8.47 1.74 15.07
CA TRP A 262 -9.26 0.70 14.39
C TRP A 262 -10.76 0.90 14.61
N ASN A 263 -11.19 1.16 15.85
CA ASN A 263 -12.59 1.45 16.16
C ASN A 263 -13.10 2.72 15.48
N GLU A 264 -12.29 3.77 15.38
CA GLU A 264 -12.62 4.97 14.61
C GLU A 264 -12.86 4.65 13.13
N ILE A 265 -12.01 3.83 12.52
CA ILE A 265 -12.20 3.36 11.15
C ILE A 265 -13.46 2.48 11.04
N MET A 266 -13.75 1.62 12.03
CA MET A 266 -14.97 0.80 12.04
C MET A 266 -16.24 1.66 12.07
N ASN A 267 -16.26 2.73 12.88
CA ASN A 267 -17.36 3.68 12.90
C ASN A 267 -17.55 4.36 11.52
N ILE A 268 -16.46 4.68 10.83
CA ILE A 268 -16.51 5.24 9.46
C ILE A 268 -17.10 4.21 8.49
N THR A 269 -16.61 2.97 8.51
CA THR A 269 -17.11 1.91 7.63
C THR A 269 -18.58 1.58 7.90
N GLU A 270 -19.02 1.61 9.15
CA GLU A 270 -20.43 1.41 9.52
C GLU A 270 -21.32 2.51 8.93
N ARG A 271 -20.91 3.79 9.01
CA ARG A 271 -21.62 4.90 8.37
C ARG A 271 -21.72 4.76 6.86
N LEU A 272 -20.75 4.09 6.26
CA LEU A 272 -20.71 3.75 4.84
C LEU A 272 -21.34 2.38 4.55
N ARG A 273 -21.96 1.70 5.53
CA ARG A 273 -22.56 0.36 5.35
C ARG A 273 -21.60 -0.69 4.77
N ILE A 274 -20.31 -0.51 5.00
CA ILE A 274 -19.27 -1.46 4.64
C ILE A 274 -19.13 -2.46 5.79
N GLN A 275 -18.97 -3.74 5.46
CA GLN A 275 -18.71 -4.75 6.49
C GLN A 275 -17.38 -4.43 7.19
N GLY A 276 -17.47 -4.21 8.51
CA GLY A 276 -16.31 -4.01 9.37
C GLY A 276 -15.41 -5.25 9.42
N ILE A 277 -14.17 -5.04 9.86
CA ILE A 277 -13.20 -6.13 9.99
C ILE A 277 -13.07 -6.58 11.44
N ASN A 278 -12.77 -7.85 11.64
CA ASN A 278 -12.16 -8.33 12.88
C ASN A 278 -10.65 -8.16 12.76
N LEU A 279 -10.08 -7.18 13.49
CA LEU A 279 -8.67 -6.81 13.33
C LEU A 279 -7.73 -7.95 13.70
N LEU A 280 -7.95 -8.61 14.84
CA LEU A 280 -7.06 -9.68 15.29
C LEU A 280 -7.09 -10.88 14.33
N GLN A 281 -8.29 -11.23 13.85
CA GLN A 281 -8.45 -12.27 12.84
C GLN A 281 -7.74 -11.90 11.55
N PHE A 282 -7.97 -10.70 11.04
CA PHE A 282 -7.34 -10.20 9.82
C PHE A 282 -5.80 -10.17 9.93
N MET A 283 -5.25 -9.77 11.09
CA MET A 283 -3.81 -9.77 11.36
C MET A 283 -3.19 -11.17 11.44
N THR A 284 -3.97 -12.18 11.79
CA THR A 284 -3.51 -13.56 12.07
C THR A 284 -3.73 -14.48 10.86
N ASP A 285 -4.93 -14.47 10.31
CA ASP A 285 -5.34 -15.42 9.26
C ASP A 285 -4.89 -14.96 7.87
N ASP A 286 -5.00 -13.65 7.58
CA ASP A 286 -4.75 -13.10 6.25
C ASP A 286 -3.36 -12.44 6.10
N ASN A 287 -2.66 -12.23 7.21
CA ASN A 287 -1.32 -11.64 7.22
C ASN A 287 -0.28 -12.61 7.77
N TYR A 288 0.07 -12.53 9.05
CA TYR A 288 1.11 -13.37 9.64
C TYR A 288 0.52 -14.23 10.76
N PRO A 289 0.54 -15.57 10.61
CA PRO A 289 -0.05 -16.46 11.60
C PRO A 289 0.77 -16.46 12.89
N VAL A 290 0.10 -16.81 13.98
CA VAL A 290 0.75 -17.16 15.26
C VAL A 290 0.37 -18.58 15.66
N ARG A 291 1.09 -19.13 16.63
CA ARG A 291 0.76 -20.42 17.25
C ARG A 291 -0.54 -20.27 18.06
N LEU A 292 -1.43 -21.26 17.99
CA LEU A 292 -2.73 -21.21 18.69
C LEU A 292 -2.59 -21.27 20.22
N GLU A 293 -1.44 -21.74 20.70
CA GLU A 293 -1.03 -21.69 22.10
C GLU A 293 -0.80 -20.26 22.60
N SER A 294 -0.47 -19.32 21.70
CA SER A 294 -0.36 -17.90 22.03
C SER A 294 -1.71 -17.19 21.94
N LEU A 295 -2.51 -17.49 20.92
CA LEU A 295 -3.83 -16.90 20.72
C LEU A 295 -4.85 -17.97 20.36
N SER A 296 -5.85 -18.13 21.23
CA SER A 296 -6.89 -19.13 21.02
C SER A 296 -7.77 -18.78 19.83
N ARG A 297 -8.28 -19.80 19.14
CA ARG A 297 -9.16 -19.60 17.99
C ARG A 297 -10.46 -18.90 18.38
N GLN A 298 -10.95 -19.17 19.59
CA GLN A 298 -12.12 -18.52 20.19
C GLN A 298 -11.90 -17.01 20.39
N ASP A 299 -10.75 -16.60 20.92
CA ASP A 299 -10.44 -15.18 21.12
C ASP A 299 -10.30 -14.44 19.79
N ILE A 300 -9.67 -15.09 18.80
CA ILE A 300 -9.51 -14.49 17.47
C ILE A 300 -10.86 -14.34 16.78
N GLU A 301 -11.75 -15.34 16.82
CA GLU A 301 -13.09 -15.28 16.21
C GLU A 301 -13.99 -14.24 16.88
N ASN A 302 -13.97 -14.17 18.21
CA ASN A 302 -14.88 -13.33 18.99
C ASN A 302 -14.29 -11.95 19.33
N PHE A 303 -13.15 -11.58 18.76
CA PHE A 303 -12.39 -10.37 19.11
C PHE A 303 -13.27 -9.11 19.16
N ASN A 304 -14.16 -8.94 18.18
CA ASN A 304 -15.04 -7.76 18.09
C ASN A 304 -16.07 -7.67 19.23
N GLN A 305 -16.37 -8.78 19.91
CA GLN A 305 -17.31 -8.85 21.02
C GLN A 305 -16.61 -8.74 22.39
N LEU A 306 -15.28 -8.77 22.42
CA LEU A 306 -14.51 -8.67 23.66
C LEU A 306 -14.48 -7.24 24.19
N GLN A 307 -14.23 -7.11 25.49
CA GLN A 307 -14.00 -5.82 26.12
C GLN A 307 -12.71 -5.17 25.63
N ASP A 308 -12.67 -3.84 25.57
CA ASP A 308 -11.53 -3.03 25.12
C ASP A 308 -10.19 -3.49 25.69
N LEU A 309 -10.09 -3.68 27.02
CA LEU A 309 -8.84 -4.11 27.66
C LEU A 309 -8.41 -5.52 27.22
N HIS A 310 -9.37 -6.40 26.96
CA HIS A 310 -9.08 -7.74 26.47
C HIS A 310 -8.64 -7.69 24.99
N GLN A 311 -9.27 -6.86 24.17
CA GLN A 311 -8.81 -6.60 22.80
C GLN A 311 -7.36 -6.08 22.78
N GLU A 312 -7.05 -5.10 23.63
CA GLU A 312 -5.70 -4.55 23.79
C GLU A 312 -4.71 -5.63 24.24
N TYR A 313 -5.08 -6.46 25.21
CA TYR A 313 -4.24 -7.56 25.67
C TYR A 313 -3.90 -8.55 24.54
N LEU A 314 -4.89 -8.98 23.76
CA LEU A 314 -4.68 -9.92 22.66
C LEU A 314 -3.86 -9.33 21.51
N LEU A 315 -4.06 -8.03 21.20
CA LEU A 315 -3.21 -7.33 20.23
C LEU A 315 -1.75 -7.25 20.73
N TYR A 316 -1.54 -6.97 22.01
CA TYR A 316 -0.20 -6.97 22.60
C TYR A 316 0.44 -8.35 22.50
N ILE A 317 -0.27 -9.42 22.90
CA ILE A 317 0.19 -10.81 22.73
C ILE A 317 0.58 -11.06 21.28
N ARG A 318 -0.28 -10.71 20.32
CA ARG A 318 -0.03 -10.89 18.89
C ARG A 318 1.31 -10.31 18.46
N TYR A 319 1.64 -9.08 18.89
CA TYR A 319 2.93 -8.46 18.56
C TYR A 319 4.09 -9.17 19.26
N THR A 320 3.94 -9.58 20.52
CA THR A 320 4.99 -10.32 21.23
C THR A 320 5.27 -11.71 20.62
N SER A 321 4.23 -12.40 20.15
CA SER A 321 4.34 -13.71 19.49
C SER A 321 5.04 -13.65 18.14
N LEU A 322 5.21 -12.45 17.57
CA LEU A 322 5.87 -12.20 16.29
C LEU A 322 7.18 -11.43 16.45
N LEU A 323 7.76 -11.38 17.65
CA LEU A 323 9.13 -10.91 17.83
C LEU A 323 10.13 -11.78 17.06
N ILE A 324 9.82 -13.07 16.99
CA ILE A 324 10.46 -14.08 16.15
C ILE A 324 9.45 -14.61 15.13
N ASP A 325 9.91 -15.33 14.11
CA ASP A 325 9.02 -16.14 13.28
C ASP A 325 8.78 -17.49 13.99
N PRO A 326 7.60 -17.74 14.57
CA PRO A 326 7.33 -18.95 15.35
C PRO A 326 7.18 -20.23 14.49
N PHE A 327 7.28 -20.10 13.17
CA PHE A 327 7.26 -21.20 12.21
C PHE A 327 8.60 -21.41 11.50
N SER A 328 9.58 -20.53 11.73
CA SER A 328 10.94 -20.72 11.23
C SER A 328 11.61 -21.92 11.92
N GLU A 329 12.55 -22.57 11.23
CA GLU A 329 13.38 -23.59 11.85
C GLU A 329 14.34 -22.93 12.84
N PRO A 330 14.36 -23.35 14.12
CA PRO A 330 15.28 -22.77 15.09
C PRO A 330 16.73 -23.20 14.81
N SER A 331 17.67 -22.34 15.19
CA SER A 331 19.10 -22.69 15.22
C SER A 331 19.38 -23.84 16.21
N PRO A 332 20.57 -24.48 16.16
CA PRO A 332 20.97 -25.49 17.14
C PRO A 332 20.87 -25.02 18.61
N GLU A 333 20.98 -23.72 18.86
CA GLU A 333 20.83 -23.10 20.18
C GLU A 333 19.36 -22.76 20.54
N GLY A 334 18.40 -23.14 19.69
CA GLY A 334 16.97 -22.90 19.89
C GLY A 334 16.49 -21.50 19.49
N LYS A 335 17.29 -20.72 18.75
CA LYS A 335 16.91 -19.35 18.33
C LYS A 335 16.17 -19.38 17.00
N TYR A 336 14.97 -18.81 16.98
CA TYR A 336 14.19 -18.62 15.76
C TYR A 336 14.67 -17.37 14.99
N PHE A 337 14.24 -17.26 13.73
CA PHE A 337 14.50 -16.08 12.92
C PHE A 337 13.92 -14.81 13.58
N ASP A 338 14.73 -13.74 13.68
CA ASP A 338 14.33 -12.47 14.29
C ASP A 338 13.42 -11.68 13.33
N PHE A 339 12.12 -12.00 13.38
CA PHE A 339 11.10 -11.41 12.54
C PHE A 339 10.84 -9.93 12.85
N SER A 340 11.12 -9.50 14.09
CA SER A 340 10.94 -8.11 14.52
C SER A 340 12.06 -7.15 14.13
N ALA A 341 13.18 -7.65 13.59
CA ALA A 341 14.36 -6.85 13.26
C ALA A 341 14.22 -5.96 12.00
N VAL A 342 13.06 -5.33 11.82
CA VAL A 342 12.82 -4.34 10.74
C VAL A 342 13.25 -2.96 11.20
N PRO A 343 14.36 -2.39 10.66
CA PRO A 343 14.87 -1.10 11.13
C PRO A 343 13.99 0.06 10.67
N PHE A 344 13.92 1.12 11.47
CA PHE A 344 13.42 2.40 10.99
C PHE A 344 14.32 2.93 9.87
N ARG A 345 13.69 3.43 8.80
CA ARG A 345 14.39 4.30 7.84
C ARG A 345 14.37 5.71 8.41
N LYS A 346 15.52 6.38 8.32
CA LYS A 346 15.65 7.78 8.73
C LYS A 346 15.38 8.71 7.56
N MET A 347 15.29 10.00 7.84
CA MET A 347 15.44 11.03 6.81
C MET A 347 16.69 10.79 5.98
N PHE A 348 16.60 11.16 4.71
CA PHE A 348 17.68 10.95 3.75
C PHE A 348 17.68 12.09 2.75
N VAL A 349 18.84 12.37 2.17
CA VAL A 349 18.91 13.29 1.03
C VAL A 349 18.42 12.51 -0.19
N ASN A 350 17.33 12.96 -0.78
CA ASN A 350 16.80 12.39 -2.01
C ASN A 350 17.75 12.72 -3.17
N GLN A 351 17.48 12.12 -4.33
CA GLN A 351 18.39 12.27 -5.46
C GLN A 351 18.32 13.65 -6.14
N ASP A 352 17.33 14.48 -5.79
CA ASP A 352 17.23 15.88 -6.22
C ASP A 352 18.01 16.81 -5.28
N GLY A 353 18.70 16.25 -4.28
CA GLY A 353 19.52 16.98 -3.31
C GLY A 353 18.73 17.59 -2.15
N SER A 354 17.43 17.29 -2.03
CA SER A 354 16.61 17.74 -0.90
C SER A 354 16.58 16.70 0.22
N LEU A 355 16.62 17.12 1.48
CA LEU A 355 16.26 16.27 2.60
C LEU A 355 14.79 15.83 2.44
N ASP A 356 14.52 14.54 2.57
CA ASP A 356 13.20 13.95 2.40
C ASP A 356 12.89 12.95 3.51
N ILE A 357 11.60 12.68 3.67
CA ILE A 357 11.05 11.76 4.67
C ILE A 357 10.85 10.39 4.01
N PRO A 358 11.24 9.29 4.68
CA PRO A 358 10.99 7.94 4.19
C PRO A 358 9.50 7.68 3.98
N ARG A 359 9.21 6.69 3.12
CA ARG A 359 7.86 6.24 2.79
C ARG A 359 6.95 6.07 4.01
N MET A 360 7.47 5.50 5.09
CA MET A 360 6.80 5.43 6.39
C MET A 360 7.47 6.49 7.29
N PRO A 361 6.76 7.56 7.72
CA PRO A 361 5.31 7.72 7.72
C PRO A 361 4.75 8.57 6.57
N LYS A 362 5.55 8.99 5.56
CA LYS A 362 5.08 9.93 4.52
C LYS A 362 3.78 9.50 3.82
N GLU A 363 3.70 8.26 3.35
CA GLU A 363 2.48 7.72 2.76
C GLU A 363 1.38 7.56 3.81
N ASP A 364 1.73 7.11 5.01
CA ASP A 364 0.76 6.91 6.08
C ASP A 364 0.10 8.25 6.49
N TYR A 365 0.82 9.38 6.38
CA TYR A 365 0.30 10.72 6.59
C TYR A 365 -0.78 11.07 5.58
N TYR A 366 -0.55 10.82 4.29
CA TYR A 366 -1.59 10.97 3.28
C TYR A 366 -2.81 10.09 3.59
N ARG A 367 -2.60 8.79 3.85
CA ARG A 367 -3.69 7.84 4.15
C ARG A 367 -4.56 8.32 5.31
N ILE A 368 -3.93 8.70 6.42
CA ILE A 368 -4.65 9.06 7.63
C ILE A 368 -5.37 10.41 7.49
N LYS A 369 -4.83 11.34 6.69
CA LYS A 369 -5.51 12.60 6.33
C LYS A 369 -6.74 12.37 5.45
N ILE A 370 -6.67 11.45 4.49
CA ILE A 370 -7.85 11.05 3.70
C ILE A 370 -8.92 10.44 4.60
N ILE A 371 -8.56 9.52 5.49
CA ILE A 371 -9.51 8.91 6.45
C ILE A 371 -10.13 9.99 7.35
N GLN A 372 -9.34 10.92 7.87
CA GLN A 372 -9.82 12.06 8.66
C GLN A 372 -10.82 12.92 7.85
N GLY A 373 -10.52 13.20 6.58
CA GLY A 373 -11.40 13.94 5.68
C GLY A 373 -12.75 13.25 5.49
N ILE A 374 -12.74 11.94 5.23
CA ILE A 374 -13.95 11.11 5.11
C ILE A 374 -14.73 11.12 6.44
N ALA A 375 -14.04 10.95 7.58
CA ALA A 375 -14.67 10.96 8.90
C ALA A 375 -15.41 12.28 9.17
N ARG A 376 -14.76 13.41 8.88
CA ARG A 376 -15.34 14.75 9.01
C ARG A 376 -16.56 14.94 8.12
N HIS A 377 -16.50 14.47 6.87
CA HIS A 377 -17.63 14.51 5.95
C HIS A 377 -18.83 13.71 6.47
N LEU A 378 -18.58 12.53 7.06
CA LEU A 378 -19.60 11.67 7.66
C LEU A 378 -20.01 12.05 9.08
N GLN A 379 -19.43 13.14 9.62
CA GLN A 379 -19.64 13.61 10.99
C GLN A 379 -19.30 12.55 12.06
N VAL A 380 -18.26 11.74 11.80
CA VAL A 380 -17.69 10.76 12.72
C VAL A 380 -16.48 11.36 13.42
N ARG A 381 -16.40 11.21 14.74
CA ARG A 381 -15.25 11.65 15.54
C ARG A 381 -14.09 10.67 15.39
N CYS A 382 -12.88 11.19 15.25
CA CYS A 382 -11.66 10.38 15.15
C CYS A 382 -10.47 10.99 15.94
N PRO A 383 -10.61 11.16 17.27
CA PRO A 383 -9.59 11.82 18.09
C PRO A 383 -8.21 11.15 18.07
N THR A 384 -8.13 9.82 17.97
CA THR A 384 -6.84 9.11 17.88
C THR A 384 -6.17 9.37 16.53
N ILE A 385 -6.95 9.39 15.43
CA ILE A 385 -6.46 9.84 14.11
C ILE A 385 -6.00 11.30 14.16
N ASP A 386 -6.78 12.20 14.77
CA ASP A 386 -6.41 13.61 14.93
C ASP A 386 -5.08 13.76 15.69
N MET A 387 -4.87 12.97 16.74
CA MET A 387 -3.62 12.92 17.51
C MET A 387 -2.43 12.49 16.65
N PHE A 388 -2.53 11.40 15.87
CA PHE A 388 -1.43 10.96 15.01
C PHE A 388 -1.02 12.02 13.99
N ILE A 389 -2.01 12.68 13.39
CA ILE A 389 -1.80 13.78 12.45
C ILE A 389 -1.08 14.94 13.14
N ALA A 390 -1.55 15.35 14.32
CA ALA A 390 -0.96 16.44 15.07
C ALA A 390 0.49 16.14 15.47
N ASN A 391 0.79 14.92 15.91
CA ASN A 391 2.16 14.50 16.26
C ASN A 391 3.10 14.59 15.06
N TYR A 392 2.68 14.05 13.91
CA TYR A 392 3.48 14.11 12.69
C TYR A 392 3.68 15.54 12.19
N GLU A 393 2.61 16.33 12.11
CA GLU A 393 2.65 17.73 11.65
C GLU A 393 3.52 18.60 12.56
N ALA A 394 3.44 18.41 13.88
CA ALA A 394 4.31 19.08 14.84
C ALA A 394 5.78 18.71 14.61
N LYS A 395 6.08 17.43 14.39
CA LYS A 395 7.46 16.97 14.18
C LYS A 395 8.06 17.49 12.87
N ILE A 396 7.33 17.48 11.76
CA ILE A 396 7.85 18.02 10.50
C ILE A 396 8.12 19.53 10.60
N GLN A 397 7.28 20.26 11.32
CA GLN A 397 7.47 21.70 11.58
C GLN A 397 8.63 21.99 12.53
N GLU A 398 8.83 21.16 13.56
CA GLU A 398 10.01 21.21 14.42
C GLU A 398 11.29 21.02 13.60
N VAL A 399 11.34 19.96 12.78
CA VAL A 399 12.52 19.61 12.00
C VAL A 399 12.80 20.64 10.91
N ALA A 400 11.76 21.17 10.25
CA ALA A 400 11.92 22.24 9.27
C ALA A 400 12.51 23.51 9.90
N ARG A 401 12.11 23.87 11.12
CA ARG A 401 12.68 25.00 11.87
C ARG A 401 14.11 24.74 12.33
N ALA A 402 14.47 23.49 12.62
CA ALA A 402 15.82 23.10 13.04
C ALA A 402 16.83 23.04 11.87
N HIS A 403 16.36 23.01 10.62
CA HIS A 403 17.20 22.91 9.42
C HIS A 403 16.93 24.04 8.41
N PRO A 404 17.02 25.33 8.80
CA PRO A 404 16.66 26.45 7.94
C PRO A 404 17.55 26.58 6.69
N ASP A 405 18.79 26.08 6.77
CA ASP A 405 19.79 26.18 5.69
C ASP A 405 19.81 24.95 4.77
N GLN A 406 18.97 23.93 5.05
CA GLN A 406 18.89 22.74 4.19
C GLN A 406 17.77 22.87 3.16
N ASN A 407 18.00 22.32 1.97
CA ASN A 407 16.95 22.17 0.97
C ASN A 407 15.99 21.05 1.41
N LEU A 408 14.77 21.40 1.83
CA LEU A 408 13.77 20.43 2.30
C LEU A 408 12.79 20.08 1.19
N SER A 409 12.40 18.81 1.09
CA SER A 409 11.32 18.40 0.19
C SER A 409 9.96 18.91 0.68
N ASN A 410 8.95 18.87 -0.19
CA ASN A 410 7.56 19.18 0.17
C ASN A 410 6.98 18.24 1.26
N ALA A 411 7.67 17.16 1.63
CA ALA A 411 7.27 16.28 2.72
C ALA A 411 7.35 16.98 4.10
N PHE A 412 8.12 18.06 4.23
CA PHE A 412 8.20 18.86 5.46
C PHE A 412 7.13 19.95 5.56
N VAL A 413 6.29 20.10 4.54
CA VAL A 413 5.18 21.05 4.51
C VAL A 413 3.91 20.35 4.96
N VAL A 414 3.14 20.98 5.85
CA VAL A 414 1.82 20.48 6.25
C VAL A 414 0.90 20.50 5.03
N GLN A 415 0.38 19.32 4.67
CA GLN A 415 -0.48 19.14 3.51
C GLN A 415 -1.94 19.02 3.96
N SER A 416 -2.85 19.72 3.29
CA SER A 416 -4.29 19.57 3.57
C SER A 416 -4.93 18.42 2.81
N PHE A 417 -4.45 18.16 1.59
CA PHE A 417 -5.06 17.24 0.62
C PHE A 417 -6.55 17.54 0.36
N ASP A 418 -6.97 18.81 0.51
CA ASP A 418 -8.39 19.17 0.46
C ASP A 418 -9.03 18.86 -0.91
N GLU A 419 -8.26 18.95 -1.99
CA GLU A 419 -8.76 18.62 -3.33
C GLU A 419 -9.16 17.16 -3.44
N ASP A 420 -8.27 16.25 -3.03
CA ASP A 420 -8.53 14.82 -3.01
C ASP A 420 -9.68 14.47 -2.08
N ILE A 421 -9.69 15.04 -0.87
CA ILE A 421 -10.78 14.86 0.10
C ILE A 421 -12.11 15.32 -0.49
N ARG A 422 -12.17 16.48 -1.14
CA ARG A 422 -13.40 16.98 -1.79
C ARG A 422 -13.87 16.04 -2.90
N MET A 423 -12.95 15.56 -3.75
CA MET A 423 -13.31 14.63 -4.83
C MET A 423 -13.84 13.31 -4.29
N ILE A 424 -13.22 12.76 -3.25
CA ILE A 424 -13.66 11.53 -2.59
C ILE A 424 -15.07 11.73 -1.99
N CYS A 425 -15.26 12.81 -1.23
CA CYS A 425 -16.54 13.08 -0.57
C CYS A 425 -17.67 13.36 -1.58
N ALA A 426 -17.38 14.02 -2.69
CA ALA A 426 -18.33 14.17 -3.79
C ALA A 426 -18.70 12.82 -4.41
N GLY A 427 -17.75 11.88 -4.50
CA GLY A 427 -18.02 10.50 -4.92
C GLY A 427 -18.96 9.76 -3.96
N LEU A 428 -18.77 9.94 -2.66
CA LEU A 428 -19.62 9.34 -1.62
C LEU A 428 -21.07 9.85 -1.67
N ALA A 429 -21.28 11.15 -1.89
CA ALA A 429 -22.63 11.72 -1.99
C ALA A 429 -23.42 11.20 -3.22
N ASN A 430 -22.71 10.88 -4.30
CA ASN A 430 -23.30 10.40 -5.55
C ASN A 430 -23.43 8.87 -5.63
N SER A 431 -22.73 8.14 -4.76
CA SER A 431 -22.81 6.70 -4.67
C SER A 431 -23.99 6.35 -3.76
N ARG A 432 -25.04 5.72 -4.30
CA ARG A 432 -26.06 5.09 -3.45
C ARG A 432 -25.40 3.89 -2.77
N VAL A 433 -24.91 4.09 -1.54
CA VAL A 433 -24.33 3.02 -0.71
C VAL A 433 -25.43 2.23 0.00
#